data_AF-A0A510HHD9-F1
#
_entry.id   AF-A0A510HHD9-F1
#
_cell.length_a   1.000
_cell.length_b   1.000
_cell.length_c   1.000
_cell.angle_alpha   90.00
_cell.angle_beta   90.00
_cell.angle_gamma   90.00
#
_symmetry.space_group_name_H-M   'P 1'
#
loop_
_entity.id
_entity.type
_entity.pdbx_description
1 polymer ?
#
loop_
_entity_poly.entity_id
_entity_poly.type
_entity_poly.pdbx_seq_one_letter_code
_entity_poly.pdbx_strand_id
1 'polypeptide(L)'
;MLIAFSTGMRDSAGREKRGERTVLHRGRKIRIQRVRGRRELYIEGEHIRTVHSNGAYRAEGFVFSPSPTLEGLAREMVDYRAALQARRARFLAARR
;
A
#
# COMPACT_ATOMS: atom_id res chain seq x y z
N MET A 1 -12.97 14.06 32.74
CA MET A 1 -11.95 13.00 32.66
C MET A 1 -12.17 12.26 31.34
N LEU A 2 -11.34 12.49 30.33
CA LEU A 2 -11.48 11.89 28.99
C LEU A 2 -10.14 11.20 28.66
N ILE A 3 -10.17 9.88 28.50
CA ILE A 3 -8.98 9.07 28.22
C ILE A 3 -8.85 8.93 26.69
N ALA A 4 -7.83 9.55 26.13
CA ALA A 4 -7.45 9.36 24.72
C ALA A 4 -6.64 8.06 24.58
N PHE A 5 -7.20 7.06 23.89
CA PHE A 5 -6.47 5.87 23.47
C PHE A 5 -5.59 6.20 22.26
N SER A 6 -4.45 6.82 22.53
CA SER A 6 -3.34 6.90 21.59
C SER A 6 -2.58 5.57 21.64
N THR A 7 -3.01 4.58 20.86
CA THR A 7 -2.13 3.43 20.53
C THR A 7 -1.06 3.91 19.56
N GLY A 8 -0.17 4.77 20.07
CA GLY A 8 1.14 5.02 19.50
C GLY A 8 2.05 3.91 20.01
N MET A 9 2.26 2.88 19.19
CA MET A 9 3.42 2.00 19.36
C MET A 9 4.67 2.87 19.31
N ARG A 10 5.23 3.09 20.49
CA ARG A 10 6.39 3.91 20.78
C ARG A 10 7.61 3.05 20.47
N ASP A 11 8.01 2.99 19.21
CA ASP A 11 9.33 2.48 18.86
C ASP A 11 10.36 3.57 19.16
N SER A 12 11.04 3.39 20.28
CA SER A 12 12.18 4.15 20.75
C SER A 12 13.34 4.08 19.76
N ALA A 13 13.39 4.98 18.79
CA ALA A 13 14.62 5.47 18.16
C ALA A 13 14.29 6.63 17.22
N GLY A 14 14.68 7.85 17.61
CA GLY A 14 14.67 9.06 16.77
C GLY A 14 15.66 8.97 15.61
N ARG A 15 15.47 7.99 14.73
CA ARG A 15 16.06 7.93 13.40
C ARG A 15 14.88 7.81 12.45
N GLU A 16 14.38 8.95 12.00
CA GLU A 16 13.55 8.99 10.80
C GLU A 16 14.33 8.24 9.72
N LYS A 17 13.96 6.98 9.46
CA LYS A 17 14.62 6.13 8.48
C LYS A 17 14.37 6.82 7.14
N ARG A 18 15.34 7.60 6.67
CA ARG A 18 15.35 8.42 5.44
C ARG A 18 14.92 7.70 4.14
N GLY A 19 14.57 6.41 4.20
CA GLY A 19 14.08 5.60 3.09
C GLY A 19 12.77 4.86 3.37
N GLU A 20 12.09 5.08 4.49
CA GLU A 20 10.80 4.46 4.81
C GLU A 20 9.69 5.52 4.79
N ARG A 21 8.70 5.35 3.90
CA ARG A 21 7.53 6.20 3.79
C ARG A 21 6.27 5.34 3.96
N THR A 22 5.41 5.74 4.88
CA THR A 22 4.10 5.11 5.08
C THR A 22 2.99 6.10 4.75
N VAL A 23 1.99 5.66 3.99
CA VAL A 23 0.83 6.45 3.56
C VAL A 23 -0.44 5.63 3.79
N LEU A 24 -1.54 6.27 4.18
CA LEU A 24 -2.86 5.64 4.23
C LEU A 24 -3.66 6.02 2.98
N HIS A 25 -4.21 5.03 2.28
CA HIS A 25 -5.08 5.23 1.12
C HIS A 25 -6.30 4.32 1.23
N ARG A 26 -7.52 4.88 1.15
CA ARG A 26 -8.78 4.12 1.33
C ARG A 26 -8.81 3.27 2.62
N GLY A 27 -8.23 3.77 3.70
CA GLY A 27 -8.11 3.04 4.97
C GLY A 27 -7.07 1.92 4.98
N ARG A 28 -6.30 1.74 3.90
CA ARG A 28 -5.22 0.76 3.79
C ARG A 28 -3.85 1.42 3.92
N LYS A 29 -2.95 0.78 4.66
CA LYS A 29 -1.54 1.13 4.86
C LYS A 29 -0.70 0.72 3.66
N ILE A 30 -0.14 1.72 3.00
CA ILE A 30 0.89 1.57 1.97
C ILE A 30 2.22 1.93 2.61
N ARG A 31 3.21 1.03 2.55
CA ARG A 31 4.56 1.28 3.04
C ARG A 31 5.56 1.09 1.90
N ILE A 32 6.39 2.09 1.68
CA ILE A 32 7.48 2.07 0.71
C ILE A 32 8.78 2.14 1.50
N GLN A 33 9.64 1.14 1.35
CA GLN A 33 10.90 1.07 2.08
C GLN A 33 12.08 0.94 1.14
N ARG A 34 13.18 1.63 1.42
CA ARG A 34 14.44 1.44 0.71
C ARG A 34 15.31 0.41 1.43
N VAL A 35 15.54 -0.74 0.79
CA VAL A 35 16.34 -1.85 1.31
C VAL A 35 17.48 -2.13 0.34
N ARG A 36 18.73 -2.06 0.81
CA ARG A 36 19.95 -2.30 0.00
C ARG A 36 19.96 -1.55 -1.35
N GLY A 37 19.49 -0.30 -1.34
CA GLY A 37 19.42 0.55 -2.53
C GLY A 37 18.17 0.36 -3.41
N ARG A 38 17.41 -0.73 -3.24
CA ARG A 38 16.15 -1.01 -3.95
C ARG A 38 14.97 -0.44 -3.17
N ARG A 39 13.90 -0.07 -3.88
CA ARG A 39 12.63 0.32 -3.24
C ARG A 39 11.69 -0.87 -3.25
N GLU A 40 11.17 -1.19 -2.08
CA GLU A 40 10.20 -2.27 -1.84
C GLU A 40 8.85 -1.65 -1.51
N LEU A 41 7.78 -2.29 -2.00
CA LEU A 41 6.40 -1.85 -1.81
C LEU A 41 5.65 -2.87 -0.95
N TYR A 42 4.98 -2.38 0.07
CA TYR A 42 4.12 -3.16 0.95
C TYR A 42 2.72 -2.54 1.00
N ILE A 43 1.69 -3.37 0.91
CA ILE A 43 0.28 -2.96 1.04
C ILE A 43 -0.35 -3.83 2.12
N GLU A 44 -0.86 -3.24 3.21
CA GLU A 44 -1.40 -3.99 4.36
C GLU A 44 -0.41 -5.02 4.95
N GLY A 45 0.90 -4.76 4.82
CA GLY A 45 1.96 -5.69 5.23
C GLY A 45 2.33 -6.76 4.19
N GLU A 46 1.56 -6.92 3.12
CA GLU A 46 1.87 -7.80 1.98
C GLU A 46 2.98 -7.17 1.11
N HIS A 47 4.08 -7.90 0.90
CA HIS A 47 5.14 -7.46 -0.01
C HIS A 47 4.69 -7.63 -1.47
N ILE A 48 4.62 -6.51 -2.19
CA ILE A 48 4.32 -6.49 -3.62
C ILE A 48 5.64 -6.44 -4.38
N ARG A 49 5.95 -7.51 -5.10
CA ARG A 49 7.12 -7.53 -5.99
C ARG A 49 6.90 -6.53 -7.11
N THR A 50 7.85 -5.61 -7.27
CA THR A 50 7.80 -4.60 -8.33
C THR A 50 9.08 -4.57 -9.12
N VAL A 51 8.96 -4.44 -10.44
CA VAL A 51 10.08 -4.22 -11.36
C VAL A 51 10.09 -2.76 -11.77
N HIS A 52 11.27 -2.12 -11.71
CA HIS A 52 11.48 -0.77 -12.23
C HIS A 52 12.14 -0.86 -13.60
N SER A 53 11.47 -0.39 -14.64
CA SER A 53 11.92 -0.41 -16.03
C SER A 53 11.44 0.84 -16.75
N ASN A 54 12.29 1.46 -17.58
CA ASN A 54 11.98 2.64 -18.38
C ASN A 54 11.34 3.80 -17.57
N GLY A 55 11.82 4.03 -16.34
CA GLY A 55 11.33 5.09 -15.46
C GLY A 55 9.97 4.82 -14.81
N ALA A 56 9.41 3.63 -14.98
CA ALA A 56 8.15 3.23 -14.38
C ALA A 56 8.28 1.94 -13.56
N TYR A 57 7.42 1.82 -12.55
CA TYR A 57 7.25 0.63 -11.72
C TYR A 57 6.08 -0.20 -12.24
N ARG A 58 6.28 -1.52 -12.30
CA ARG A 58 5.26 -2.52 -12.61
C ARG A 58 5.18 -3.52 -11.48
N ALA A 59 3.98 -3.94 -11.11
CA ALA A 59 3.79 -5.03 -10.16
C ALA A 59 3.94 -6.37 -10.88
N GLU A 60 4.83 -7.23 -10.38
CA GLU A 60 5.05 -8.56 -10.94
C GLU A 60 3.84 -9.45 -10.64
N GLY A 61 3.35 -10.18 -11.64
CA GLY A 61 2.18 -11.05 -11.49
C GLY A 61 0.82 -10.34 -11.49
N PHE A 62 0.78 -9.03 -11.77
CA PHE A 62 -0.46 -8.27 -11.89
C PHE A 62 -0.54 -7.52 -13.23
N VAL A 63 -1.75 -7.44 -13.79
CA VAL A 63 -2.03 -6.68 -15.03
C VAL A 63 -2.42 -5.24 -14.68
N PHE A 64 -1.45 -4.47 -14.17
CA PHE A 64 -1.61 -3.04 -13.91
C PHE A 64 -0.79 -2.21 -14.91
N SER A 65 -1.23 -0.98 -15.14
CA SER A 65 -0.47 -0.04 -15.94
C SER A 65 0.85 0.29 -15.23
N PRO A 66 1.96 0.49 -15.97
CA PRO A 66 3.20 0.97 -15.38
C PRO A 66 2.98 2.35 -14.78
N SER A 67 3.44 2.58 -13.56
CA SER A 67 3.31 3.87 -12.88
C SER A 67 4.68 4.50 -12.66
N PRO A 68 4.85 5.82 -12.84
CA PRO A 68 6.13 6.50 -12.57
C PRO A 68 6.56 6.42 -11.10
N THR A 69 5.61 6.13 -10.19
CA THR A 69 5.89 6.02 -8.75
C THR A 69 5.28 4.75 -8.15
N LEU A 70 5.98 4.16 -7.17
CA LEU A 70 5.44 3.05 -6.37
C LEU A 70 4.17 3.43 -5.63
N GLU A 71 4.05 4.68 -5.20
CA GLU A 71 2.86 5.18 -4.52
C GLU A 71 1.65 5.23 -5.46
N GLY A 72 1.82 5.72 -6.69
CA GLY A 72 0.77 5.70 -7.71
C GLY A 72 0.32 4.27 -8.03
N LEU A 73 1.29 3.36 -8.21
CA LEU A 73 1.01 1.93 -8.44
C LEU A 73 0.21 1.34 -7.28
N ALA A 74 0.64 1.60 -6.05
CA ALA A 74 -0.01 1.07 -4.85
C ALA A 74 -1.44 1.60 -4.67
N ARG A 75 -1.67 2.89 -4.96
CA ARG A 75 -3.01 3.48 -4.93
C ARG A 75 -3.94 2.82 -5.94
N GLU A 76 -3.47 2.63 -7.17
CA GLU A 76 -4.23 1.94 -8.22
C GLU A 76 -4.59 0.49 -7.80
N MET A 77 -3.63 -0.25 -7.24
CA MET A 77 -3.87 -1.59 -6.72
C MET A 77 -4.93 -1.62 -5.60
N VAL A 78 -4.86 -0.67 -4.67
CA VAL A 78 -5.82 -0.54 -3.57
C VAL A 78 -7.21 -0.18 -4.10
N ASP A 79 -7.31 0.78 -5.02
CA ASP A 79 -8.58 1.18 -5.61
C ASP A 79 -9.22 0.02 -6.41
N TYR A 80 -8.42 -0.73 -7.17
CA TYR A 80 -8.88 -1.93 -7.87
C TYR A 80 -9.41 -2.99 -6.90
N ARG A 81 -8.66 -3.30 -5.81
CA ARG A 81 -9.09 -4.25 -4.78
C ARG A 81 -10.41 -3.81 -4.12
N ALA A 82 -10.56 -2.52 -3.83
CA ALA A 82 -11.78 -1.96 -3.25
C ALA A 82 -12.98 -2.07 -4.22
N ALA A 83 -12.79 -1.73 -5.49
CA ALA A 83 -13.83 -1.86 -6.51
C ALA A 83 -14.28 -3.31 -6.71
N LEU A 84 -13.34 -4.26 -6.72
CA LEU A 84 -13.63 -5.69 -6.82
C LEU A 84 -14.42 -6.19 -5.61
N GLN A 85 -14.04 -5.79 -4.40
CA GLN A 85 -14.77 -6.13 -3.17
C GLN A 85 -16.20 -5.58 -3.18
N ALA A 86 -16.38 -4.31 -3.58
CA ALA A 86 -17.69 -3.69 -3.66
C ALA A 86 -18.62 -4.41 -4.66
N ARG A 87 -18.10 -4.79 -5.84
CA ARG A 87 -18.85 -5.56 -6.84
C ARG A 87 -19.27 -6.93 -6.32
N ARG A 88 -18.35 -7.65 -5.65
CA ARG A 88 -18.64 -8.95 -5.03
C ARG A 88 -19.70 -8.85 -3.93
N ALA A 89 -19.59 -7.85 -3.06
CA ALA A 89 -20.57 -7.63 -1.99
C ALA A 89 -21.98 -7.36 -2.54
N ARG A 90 -22.09 -6.54 -3.60
CA ARG A 90 -23.37 -6.27 -4.28
C ARG A 90 -23.98 -7.54 -4.88
N PHE A 91 -23.16 -8.36 -5.54
CA PHE A 91 -23.62 -9.63 -6.11
C PHE A 91 -24.13 -10.60 -5.03
N LEU A 92 -23.44 -10.69 -3.89
CA LEU A 92 -23.87 -11.53 -2.77
C LEU A 92 -25.15 -11.00 -2.09
N ALA A 93 -25.29 -9.68 -1.97
CA ALA A 93 -26.48 -9.06 -1.38
C ALA A 93 -27.73 -9.25 -2.26
N ALA A 94 -27.58 -9.26 -3.59
CA ALA A 94 -28.69 -9.52 -4.52
C ALA A 94 -29.18 -10.98 -4.54
N ARG A 95 -28.44 -11.90 -3.91
CA ARG A 95 -28.77 -13.33 -3.83
C ARG A 95 -29.47 -13.72 -2.52
N ARG A 96 -29.74 -12.76 -1.64
CA ARG A 96 -30.32 -12.96 -0.30
C ARG A 96 -31.70 -12.33 -0.23
#